data_AF-A0A7W0A5W2-F1
#
_entry.id   AF-A0A7W0A5W2-F1
#
_cell.length_a   1.000
_cell.length_b   1.000
_cell.length_c   1.000
_cell.angle_alpha   90.00
_cell.angle_beta   90.00
_cell.angle_gamma   90.00
#
_symmetry.space_group_name_H-M   'P 1'
#
loop_
_entity.id
_entity.type
_entity.pdbx_description
1 polymer ?
#
loop_
_entity_poly.entity_id
_entity_poly.type
_entity_poly.pdbx_seq_one_letter_code
_entity_poly.pdbx_strand_id
1 'polypeptide(L)' 'MLETPRHRIIGDLHLPREGYRSRLSDFLNRGDLEFIPLVNAEISSANGGATESRPFLAVASGHVQLAYPYEEAQ' A
#
# COMPACT_ATOMS: atom_id res chain seq x y z
N MET A 1 2.43 3.59 2.38
CA MET A 1 1.37 3.32 3.37
C MET A 1 0.03 3.23 2.65
N LEU A 2 -0.73 2.17 2.91
CA LEU A 2 -2.11 2.00 2.46
C LEU A 2 -3.02 1.97 3.70
N GLU A 3 -4.14 2.67 3.64
CA GLU A 3 -5.18 2.61 4.66
C GLU A 3 -6.46 1.99 4.11
N THR A 4 -7.01 1.07 4.90
CA THR A 4 -8.30 0.42 4.67
C THR A 4 -9.19 0.66 5.89
N PRO A 5 -10.50 0.34 5.84
CA PRO A 5 -11.38 0.53 7.00
C PRO A 5 -10.93 -0.20 8.28
N ARG A 6 -10.12 -1.26 8.15
CA ARG A 6 -9.73 -2.11 9.28
C ARG A 6 -8.23 -2.15 9.54
N HIS A 7 -7.40 -1.74 8.58
CA HIS A 7 -5.96 -1.94 8.65
C HIS A 7 -5.18 -0.74 8.12
N ARG A 8 -4.03 -0.51 8.75
CA ARG A 8 -2.93 0.28 8.24
C ARG A 8 -1.83 -0.67 7.77
N ILE A 9 -1.41 -0.49 6.53
CA ILE A 9 -0.47 -1.40 5.86
C ILE A 9 0.74 -0.59 5.40
N ILE A 10 1.91 -1.00 5.86
CA ILE A 10 3.21 -0.47 5.44
C ILE A 10 3.90 -1.59 4.66
N GLY A 11 4.57 -1.24 3.57
CA GLY A 11 5.28 -2.22 2.74
C GLY A 11 5.84 -1.56 1.49
N ASP A 12 6.70 -2.29 0.81
CA ASP A 12 7.40 -1.81 -0.37
C ASP A 12 6.54 -2.04 -1.61
N LEU A 13 6.31 -0.97 -2.37
CA LEU A 13 5.64 -1.02 -3.66
C LEU A 13 6.69 -0.93 -4.77
N HIS A 14 6.78 -1.99 -5.59
CA HIS A 14 7.64 -1.97 -6.77
C HIS A 14 6.96 -1.21 -7.91
N LEU A 15 7.43 0.03 -8.13
CA LEU A 15 6.92 0.87 -9.19
C LEU A 15 7.62 0.57 -10.52
N PRO A 16 6.88 0.55 -11.65
CA PRO A 16 7.46 0.47 -12.99
C PRO A 16 8.48 1.60 -13.22
N ARG A 17 9.49 1.35 -14.06
CA ARG A 17 10.61 2.28 -14.31
C ARG A 17 10.20 3.55 -15.08
N GLU A 18 9.03 3.58 -15.72
CA GLU A 18 8.55 4.69 -16.56
C GLU A 18 7.23 5.28 -16.03
N GLY A 19 7.13 6.61 -16.00
CA GLY A 19 5.94 7.37 -15.57
C GLY A 19 6.11 8.89 -15.68
N TYR A 20 5.00 9.63 -15.84
CA TYR A 20 4.94 11.10 -15.94
C TYR A 20 3.97 11.60 -14.84
N ARG A 21 4.50 12.33 -13.84
CA ARG A 21 3.93 12.67 -12.50
C ARG A 21 4.44 11.73 -11.38
N SER A 22 3.91 11.84 -10.15
CA SER A 22 4.32 10.98 -9.04
C SER A 22 4.07 9.52 -9.37
N ARG A 23 5.13 8.69 -9.34
CA ARG A 23 5.10 7.27 -9.73
C ARG A 23 4.01 6.46 -9.04
N LEU A 24 3.64 6.83 -7.80
CA LEU A 24 2.55 6.20 -7.06
C LEU A 24 1.18 6.49 -7.68
N SER A 25 0.93 7.74 -8.08
CA SER A 25 -0.32 8.12 -8.73
C SER A 25 -0.48 7.43 -10.08
N ASP A 26 0.60 7.34 -10.87
CA ASP A 26 0.58 6.63 -12.15
C ASP A 26 0.27 5.15 -11.97
N PHE A 27 0.82 4.53 -10.92
CA PHE A 27 0.51 3.14 -10.59
C PHE A 27 -0.96 2.96 -10.20
N LEU A 28 -1.50 3.80 -9.32
CA LEU A 28 -2.88 3.67 -8.83
C LEU A 28 -3.93 3.97 -9.91
N ASN A 29 -3.62 4.84 -10.88
CA ASN A 29 -4.53 5.22 -11.96
C ASN A 29 -4.54 4.22 -13.13
N ARG A 30 -3.72 3.16 -13.09
CA ARG A 30 -3.79 2.05 -14.04
C ARG A 30 -5.08 1.27 -13.73
N GLY A 31 -6.15 1.63 -14.44
CA GLY A 31 -7.51 1.13 -14.19
C GLY A 31 -7.73 -0.37 -14.41
N ASP A 32 -6.68 -1.11 -14.76
CA ASP A 32 -6.61 -2.56 -14.90
C ASP A 32 -6.10 -3.27 -13.62
N LEU A 33 -5.65 -2.54 -12.59
CA LEU A 33 -5.15 -3.13 -11.36
C LEU A 33 -6.25 -3.35 -10.31
N GLU A 34 -6.67 -4.61 -10.17
CA GLU A 34 -7.63 -5.03 -9.13
C GLU A 34 -7.00 -5.11 -7.72
N PHE A 35 -5.66 -5.15 -7.63
CA PHE A 35 -4.93 -5.16 -6.37
C PHE A 35 -3.59 -4.42 -6.44
N ILE A 36 -3.12 -3.98 -5.28
CA ILE A 36 -1.80 -3.38 -5.05
C ILE A 36 -0.91 -4.44 -4.40
N PRO A 37 0.15 -4.93 -5.09
CA PRO A 37 1.11 -5.85 -4.51
C PRO A 37 2.12 -5.08 -3.64
N LEU A 38 2.30 -5.54 -2.41
CA LEU A 38 3.34 -5.09 -1.50
C LEU A 38 4.26 -6.26 -1.14
N VAL A 39 5.54 -5.96 -0.94
CA VAL A 39 6.51 -6.87 -0.33
C VAL A 39 6.99 -6.32 1.01
N ASN A 40 7.50 -7.19 1.88
CA ASN A 40 7.94 -6.83 3.24
C ASN A 40 6.84 -6.07 4.00
N ALA A 41 5.61 -6.55 3.92
CA ALA A 41 4.45 -5.83 4.43
C ALA A 41 4.27 -6.04 5.94
N GLU A 42 3.98 -4.96 6.63
CA GLU A 42 3.51 -4.93 8.01
C GLU A 42 2.04 -4.49 8.03
N ILE A 43 1.21 -5.27 8.71
CA ILE A 43 -0.23 -5.07 8.80
C ILE A 43 -0.57 -4.81 10.26
N SER A 44 -1.15 -3.65 10.53
CA SER A 44 -1.67 -3.30 11.85
C SER A 44 -3.17 -3.01 11.77
N SER A 45 -3.90 -3.34 12.83
CA SER A 45 -5.30 -2.94 12.98
C SER A 45 -5.41 -1.43 13.06
N ALA A 46 -6.39 -0.85 12.36
CA ALA A 46 -6.68 0.59 12.41
C ALA A 46 -7.06 1.08 13.83
N ASN A 47 -7.55 0.17 14.67
CA ASN A 47 -7.93 0.43 16.06
C ASN A 47 -6.80 0.11 17.07
N GLY A 48 -5.58 -0.15 16.58
CA GLY A 48 -4.48 -0.68 17.38
C GLY A 48 -4.56 -2.19 17.57
N GLY A 49 -3.46 -2.80 18.02
CA GLY A 49 -3.33 -4.24 18.22
C GLY A 49 -1.99 -4.79 17.73
N ALA A 50 -1.90 -6.11 17.63
CA ALA A 50 -0.70 -6.79 17.14
C ALA A 50 -0.43 -6.45 15.67
N THR A 51 0.85 -6.28 15.33
CA THR A 51 1.32 -6.13 13.96
C THR A 51 1.70 -7.50 13.42
N GLU A 52 1.24 -7.80 12.20
CA GLU A 52 1.58 -9.01 11.48
C GLU A 52 2.48 -8.69 10.29
N SER A 53 3.56 -9.45 10.11
CA SER A 53 4.43 -9.34 8.95
C SER A 53 4.05 -10.37 7.88
N ARG A 54 4.13 -9.97 6.61
CA ARG A 54 3.95 -10.83 5.43
C ARG A 54 5.01 -10.49 4.37
N PRO A 55 5.72 -11.50 3.83
CA PRO A 55 6.72 -11.24 2.78
C PRO A 55 6.09 -10.73 1.48
N PHE A 56 4.83 -11.09 1.22
CA PHE A 56 4.02 -10.63 0.11
C PHE A 56 2.58 -10.41 0.58
N LEU A 57 1.96 -9.32 0.11
CA LEU A 57 0.58 -8.99 0.37
C LEU A 57 -0.06 -8.37 -0.88
N ALA A 58 -1.17 -8.95 -1.34
CA ALA A 58 -2.02 -8.35 -2.36
C ALA A 58 -3.20 -7.64 -1.67
N VAL A 59 -3.30 -6.32 -1.84
CA VAL A 59 -4.37 -5.51 -1.26
C VAL A 59 -5.35 -5.12 -2.34
N ALA A 60 -6.62 -5.50 -2.24
CA ALA A 60 -7.64 -5.12 -3.20
C ALA A 60 -7.72 -3.59 -3.33
N SER A 61 -7.55 -3.05 -4.54
CA SER A 61 -7.46 -1.59 -4.77
C SER A 61 -8.75 -0.89 -4.35
N GLY A 62 -9.90 -1.52 -4.58
CA GLY A 62 -11.22 -1.02 -4.16
C GLY A 62 -11.44 -0.94 -2.64
N HIS A 63 -10.57 -1.52 -1.81
CA HIS A 63 -10.64 -1.40 -0.34
C HIS A 63 -9.70 -0.33 0.23
N VAL A 64 -8.83 0.25 -0.60
CA VAL A 64 -7.89 1.27 -0.18
C VAL A 64 -8.59 2.63 -0.19
N GLN A 65 -8.71 3.25 0.98
CA GLN A 65 -9.30 4.57 1.13
C GLN A 65 -8.25 5.67 0.95
N LEU A 66 -7.02 5.43 1.44
CA LEU A 66 -5.89 6.35 1.32
C LEU A 66 -4.62 5.58 0.95
N ALA A 67 -3.79 6.20 0.10
CA ALA A 67 -2.47 5.70 -0.26
C ALA A 67 -1.49 6.85 -0.37
N TYR A 68 -0.35 6.75 0.33
CA TYR A 68 0.69 7.78 0.31
C TYR A 68 2.07 7.16 0.64
N PRO A 69 3.19 7.80 0.24
CA PRO A 69 4.52 7.36 0.65
C PRO A 69 4.64 7.27 2.17
N TYR A 70 5.26 6.20 2.67
CA TYR A 70 5.53 6.10 4.10
C TYR A 70 6.77 6.94 4.43
N GLU A 71 6.68 7.79 5.44
CA GLU A 71 7.81 8.54 6.01
C GLU A 71 7.97 8.05 7.45
N GLU A 72 9.16 7.56 7.81
CA GLU A 72 9.47 7.27 9.22
C GLU A 72 9.47 8.60 9.99
N ALA A 73 8.67 8.66 11.07
CA ALA A 73 8.76 9.78 12.00
C ALA A 73 10.15 9.75 12.66
N GLN A 74 10.91 10.85 12.51
CA GLN A 74 12.23 11.03 13.14
C GLN A 74 12.14 11.08 14.67
#